data_AF-A0A4U7B3L9-F1
#
_entry.id   AF-A0A4U7B3L9-F1
#
_cell.length_a   1.000
_cell.length_b   1.000
_cell.length_c   1.000
_cell.angle_alpha   90.00
_cell.angle_beta   90.00
_cell.angle_gamma   90.00
#
_symmetry.space_group_name_H-M   'P 1'
#
loop_
_entity.id
_entity.type
_entity.pdbx_description
1 polymer ?
#
loop_
_entity_poly.entity_id
_entity_poly.type
_entity_poly.pdbx_seq_one_letter_code
_entity_poly.pdbx_strand_id
1 'polypeptide(L)'
;MAANLRPLRSSLLATPSRLRLASATAYAHPVSVRWETKAHNPPASEGGQRDRPHASTSEPPGYKAGEAAMIRQEGPAEGAARHTPDYNVAVDYRTSSFSPVPMRVMDGSEPGDSVPAAVLSGAPTELQARTVRIFRPAKTATQSGDWHGHHWRMDWDVLHKGHRWENPLMGWQSSADFMQGTRLSFASKEDAIRFAQKQGYEYFVQEPNERRIIPKAYASQFVHSPGKLKQVRTK
;
A
#
# COMPACT_ATOMS: atom_id res chain seq x y z
N MET A 1 45.17 77.61 -3.68
CA MET A 1 46.09 76.49 -3.40
C MET A 1 45.26 75.22 -3.41
N ALA A 2 45.09 74.54 -4.55
CA ALA A 2 46.03 73.57 -5.13
C ALA A 2 46.37 72.48 -4.09
N ALA A 3 45.65 71.36 -4.07
CA ALA A 3 45.87 70.14 -4.88
C ALA A 3 46.68 69.09 -4.09
N ASN A 4 46.09 67.91 -3.86
CA ASN A 4 46.67 66.70 -4.41
C ASN A 4 45.75 65.47 -4.30
N LEU A 5 45.46 64.95 -5.48
CA LEU A 5 44.95 63.63 -5.79
C LEU A 5 46.09 62.61 -5.59
N ARG A 6 45.77 61.36 -5.21
CA ARG A 6 45.95 60.13 -6.04
C ARG A 6 45.73 58.83 -5.24
N PRO A 7 45.55 57.68 -5.95
CA PRO A 7 44.55 56.66 -5.63
C PRO A 7 45.16 55.32 -5.22
N LEU A 8 44.35 54.39 -4.73
CA LEU A 8 44.62 52.95 -4.92
C LEU A 8 43.32 52.19 -5.22
N ARG A 9 43.29 51.62 -6.42
CA ARG A 9 42.43 50.50 -6.80
C ARG A 9 42.87 49.28 -5.99
N SER A 10 41.92 48.50 -5.49
CA SER A 10 42.06 47.04 -5.45
C SER A 10 40.70 46.40 -5.63
N SER A 11 40.60 45.71 -6.74
CA SER A 11 39.50 44.86 -7.18
C SER A 11 39.38 43.63 -6.31
N LEU A 12 38.22 43.43 -5.68
CA LEU A 12 37.73 42.10 -5.33
C LEU A 12 36.23 42.04 -5.67
N LEU A 13 35.97 41.67 -6.92
CA LEU A 13 34.68 41.12 -7.33
C LEU A 13 34.50 39.79 -6.59
N ALA A 14 33.83 39.83 -5.44
CA ALA A 14 33.34 38.63 -4.78
C ALA A 14 32.09 38.15 -5.56
N THR A 15 32.30 37.18 -6.44
CA THR A 15 31.24 36.38 -7.04
C THR A 15 30.47 35.64 -5.95
N PRO A 16 29.14 35.85 -5.78
CA PRO A 16 28.36 34.89 -5.03
C PRO A 16 28.18 33.64 -5.89
N SER A 17 28.96 32.60 -5.59
CA SER A 17 28.67 31.22 -5.97
C SER A 17 27.27 30.86 -5.45
N ARG A 18 26.27 30.97 -6.33
CA ARG A 18 24.92 30.52 -6.02
C ARG A 18 24.90 29.01 -6.29
N LEU A 19 25.17 28.25 -5.23
CA LEU A 19 24.90 26.82 -5.15
C LEU A 19 23.53 26.54 -5.76
N ARG A 20 23.50 25.79 -6.86
CA ARG A 20 22.27 25.20 -7.38
C ARG A 20 21.75 24.27 -6.29
N LEU A 21 20.68 24.67 -5.60
CA LEU A 21 19.86 23.73 -4.85
C LEU A 21 19.26 22.79 -5.90
N ALA A 22 19.81 21.57 -5.99
CA ALA A 22 19.14 20.50 -6.70
C ALA A 22 17.77 20.31 -6.02
N SER A 23 16.69 20.53 -6.77
CA SER A 23 15.36 20.11 -6.35
C SER A 23 15.38 18.60 -6.28
N ALA A 24 15.54 18.05 -5.09
CA ALA A 24 15.25 16.65 -4.84
C ALA A 24 13.74 16.49 -5.04
N THR A 25 13.35 16.03 -6.22
CA THR A 25 12.02 15.48 -6.46
C THR A 25 11.88 14.29 -5.53
N ALA A 26 11.26 14.51 -4.37
CA ALA A 26 10.90 13.43 -3.47
C ALA A 26 9.79 12.61 -4.13
N TYR A 27 10.20 11.61 -4.91
CA TYR A 27 9.32 10.53 -5.29
C TYR A 27 8.99 9.76 -4.01
N ALA A 28 7.79 9.99 -3.46
CA ALA A 28 7.23 9.16 -2.42
C ALA A 28 6.95 7.79 -3.02
N HIS A 29 7.81 6.81 -2.74
CA HIS A 29 7.52 5.42 -3.03
C HIS A 29 6.53 4.91 -1.98
N PRO A 30 5.46 4.19 -2.36
CA PRO A 30 4.61 3.51 -1.40
C PRO A 30 5.47 2.52 -0.63
N VAL A 31 5.56 2.69 0.69
CA VAL A 31 6.20 1.69 1.56
C VAL A 31 5.26 0.49 1.61
N SER A 32 5.43 -0.44 0.67
CA SER A 32 4.97 -1.80 0.88
C SER A 32 5.78 -2.33 2.05
N VAL A 33 5.11 -2.64 3.16
CA VAL A 33 5.72 -3.39 4.26
C VAL A 33 5.94 -4.80 3.71
N ARG A 34 7.09 -4.97 3.06
CA ARG A 34 7.59 -6.27 2.64
C ARG A 34 8.04 -6.95 3.92
N TRP A 35 7.29 -7.95 4.36
CA TRP A 35 7.82 -8.90 5.32
C TRP A 35 9.02 -9.58 4.64
N GLU A 36 10.22 -9.26 5.11
CA GLU A 36 11.44 -9.91 4.63
C GLU A 36 11.58 -11.21 5.44
N THR A 37 11.12 -12.32 4.87
CA THR A 37 11.62 -13.62 5.33
C THR A 37 13.07 -13.68 4.87
N LYS A 38 13.99 -13.79 5.83
CA LYS A 38 15.42 -13.90 5.59
C LYS A 38 15.73 -15.26 4.96
N ALA A 39 15.39 -15.45 3.68
CA ALA A 39 15.92 -16.53 2.87
C ALA A 39 17.32 -16.11 2.42
N HIS A 40 18.30 -16.40 3.28
CA HIS A 40 19.71 -16.25 2.95
C HIS A 40 20.01 -17.22 1.80
N ASN A 41 20.18 -16.71 0.58
CA ASN A 41 20.68 -17.50 -0.54
C ASN A 41 22.21 -17.42 -0.50
N PRO A 42 22.95 -18.45 -0.08
CA PRO A 42 24.40 -18.42 -0.14
C PRO A 42 24.87 -18.49 -1.60
N PRO A 43 26.00 -17.86 -1.96
CA PRO A 43 26.51 -17.88 -3.32
C PRO A 43 26.93 -19.30 -3.72
N ALA A 44 26.68 -19.63 -4.98
CA ALA A 44 27.04 -20.91 -5.59
C ALA A 44 28.54 -21.19 -5.43
N SER A 45 28.87 -22.27 -4.72
CA SER A 45 30.22 -22.81 -4.64
C SER A 45 30.27 -24.18 -5.31
N GLU A 46 31.40 -24.41 -5.97
CA GLU A 46 31.71 -25.49 -6.89
C GLU A 46 31.79 -26.88 -6.22
N GLY A 47 31.83 -27.91 -7.06
CA GLY A 47 31.62 -29.32 -6.72
C GLY A 47 32.46 -29.91 -5.58
N GLY A 48 31.88 -30.90 -4.91
CA GLY A 48 32.57 -31.76 -3.95
C GLY A 48 31.63 -32.76 -3.25
N GLN A 49 31.68 -34.03 -3.67
CA GLN A 49 30.99 -35.17 -3.06
C GLN A 49 31.61 -35.52 -1.69
N ARG A 50 30.80 -35.67 -0.62
CA ARG A 50 30.74 -36.86 0.27
C ARG A 50 29.92 -36.68 1.57
N ASP A 51 29.35 -37.83 1.96
CA ASP A 51 28.85 -38.30 3.27
C ASP A 51 27.54 -37.72 3.87
N ARG A 52 26.47 -38.53 3.82
CA ARG A 52 25.21 -38.32 4.56
C ARG A 52 25.30 -38.98 5.94
N PRO A 53 25.04 -38.28 7.06
CA PRO A 53 24.77 -38.94 8.33
C PRO A 53 23.31 -39.39 8.42
N HIS A 54 23.09 -40.54 9.07
CA HIS A 54 21.78 -41.12 9.35
C HIS A 54 20.97 -40.21 10.29
N ALA A 55 19.71 -39.93 9.93
CA ALA A 55 18.80 -39.08 10.71
C ALA A 55 18.42 -39.76 12.03
N SER A 56 18.51 -39.00 13.13
CA SER A 56 17.99 -39.38 14.44
C SER A 56 16.51 -38.98 14.58
N THR A 57 15.74 -39.77 15.32
CA THR A 57 14.26 -39.75 15.44
C THR A 57 13.67 -38.54 16.19
N SER A 58 14.41 -37.46 16.44
CA SER A 58 13.97 -36.36 17.31
C SER A 58 13.94 -34.96 16.68
N GLU A 59 14.09 -34.83 15.37
CA GLU A 59 13.95 -33.53 14.69
C GLU A 59 12.62 -33.46 13.90
N PRO A 60 11.81 -32.40 14.05
CA PRO A 60 10.64 -32.19 13.19
C PRO A 60 11.11 -32.00 11.73
N PRO A 61 10.36 -32.48 10.73
CA PRO A 61 10.84 -32.52 9.35
C PRO A 61 11.16 -31.11 8.86
N GLY A 62 12.45 -30.90 8.54
CA GLY A 62 12.94 -29.67 7.94
C GLY A 62 12.27 -29.41 6.59
N TYR A 63 11.80 -28.18 6.40
CA TYR A 63 11.20 -27.69 5.17
C TYR A 63 12.15 -27.88 3.98
N LYS A 64 11.74 -28.67 2.98
CA LYS A 64 12.48 -28.83 1.72
C LYS A 64 12.16 -27.67 0.79
N ALA A 65 13.15 -26.80 0.55
CA ALA A 65 13.03 -25.75 -0.45
C ALA A 65 13.08 -26.36 -1.87
N GLY A 66 12.01 -26.17 -2.65
CA GLY A 66 11.93 -26.54 -4.07
C GLY A 66 10.73 -27.38 -4.49
N GLU A 67 9.92 -27.87 -3.54
CA GLU A 67 8.69 -28.58 -3.84
C GLU A 67 7.53 -27.57 -3.77
N ALA A 68 6.89 -27.26 -4.90
CA ALA A 68 5.56 -26.66 -4.86
C ALA A 68 4.71 -27.66 -4.08
N ALA A 69 4.35 -27.32 -2.83
CA ALA A 69 3.65 -28.22 -1.93
C ALA A 69 2.41 -28.75 -2.66
N MET A 70 2.44 -30.01 -3.08
CA MET A 70 1.25 -30.67 -3.60
C MET A 70 0.26 -30.71 -2.44
N ILE A 71 -0.81 -29.93 -2.58
CA ILE A 71 -1.81 -29.68 -1.53
C ILE A 71 -2.49 -30.98 -1.10
N ARG A 72 -2.47 -32.03 -1.95
CA ARG A 72 -2.93 -33.39 -1.61
C ARG A 72 -2.38 -34.42 -2.62
N GLN A 73 -1.93 -35.59 -2.16
CA GLN A 73 -1.74 -36.78 -3.01
C GLN A 73 -2.99 -37.67 -2.84
N GLU A 74 -3.86 -37.69 -3.84
CA GLU A 74 -5.05 -38.55 -3.82
C GLU A 74 -4.69 -39.97 -4.29
N GLY A 75 -5.18 -40.99 -3.58
CA GLY A 75 -5.05 -42.37 -4.03
C GLY A 75 -5.97 -42.68 -5.22
N PRO A 76 -5.70 -43.73 -6.02
CA PRO A 76 -6.53 -44.10 -7.18
C PRO A 76 -8.01 -44.42 -6.84
N ALA A 77 -8.35 -44.64 -5.57
CA ALA A 77 -9.72 -44.83 -5.09
C ALA A 77 -10.45 -43.51 -4.69
N GLU A 78 -9.72 -42.40 -4.51
CA GLU A 78 -10.30 -41.08 -4.22
C GLU A 78 -10.76 -40.35 -5.48
N GLY A 79 -10.17 -40.64 -6.65
CA GLY A 79 -10.59 -40.08 -7.94
C GLY A 79 -11.90 -40.65 -8.52
N ALA A 80 -12.59 -41.54 -7.79
CA ALA A 80 -13.89 -42.04 -8.21
C ALA A 80 -14.97 -40.96 -8.04
N ALA A 81 -15.82 -40.78 -9.06
CA ALA A 81 -16.92 -39.82 -9.01
C ALA A 81 -17.89 -40.15 -7.86
N ARG A 82 -17.77 -39.42 -6.75
CA ARG A 82 -18.71 -39.50 -5.61
C ARG A 82 -19.84 -38.50 -5.86
N HIS A 83 -21.08 -38.89 -5.52
CA HIS A 83 -22.24 -38.00 -5.58
C HIS A 83 -22.34 -37.04 -4.38
N THR A 84 -21.55 -37.26 -3.33
CA THR A 84 -21.46 -36.38 -2.17
C THR A 84 -20.37 -35.33 -2.41
N PRO A 85 -20.66 -34.03 -2.29
CA PRO A 85 -19.64 -33.00 -2.40
C PRO A 85 -18.60 -33.16 -1.29
N ASP A 86 -17.31 -33.01 -1.63
CA ASP A 86 -16.24 -32.96 -0.62
C ASP A 86 -16.19 -31.55 -0.03
N TYR A 87 -16.63 -31.41 1.22
CA TYR A 87 -16.63 -30.14 1.94
C TYR A 87 -15.24 -29.74 2.47
N ASN A 88 -14.28 -30.67 2.48
CA ASN A 88 -12.90 -30.42 2.92
C ASN A 88 -11.96 -30.11 1.75
N VAL A 89 -12.50 -29.89 0.54
CA VAL A 89 -11.70 -29.51 -0.64
C VAL A 89 -11.15 -28.10 -0.46
N ALA A 90 -9.87 -27.92 -0.80
CA ALA A 90 -9.26 -26.60 -0.83
C ALA A 90 -9.94 -25.76 -1.91
N VAL A 91 -10.30 -24.51 -1.58
CA VAL A 91 -10.95 -23.61 -2.53
C VAL A 91 -9.96 -23.17 -3.60
N ASP A 92 -10.24 -23.50 -4.86
CA ASP A 92 -9.43 -23.10 -6.01
C ASP A 92 -9.54 -21.58 -6.27
N TYR A 93 -8.63 -20.81 -5.69
CA TYR A 93 -8.58 -19.35 -5.85
C TYR A 93 -8.05 -18.88 -7.22
N ARG A 94 -7.61 -19.79 -8.09
CA ARG A 94 -7.09 -19.47 -9.44
C ARG A 94 -8.17 -19.52 -10.53
N THR A 95 -9.39 -19.92 -10.19
CA THR A 95 -10.47 -20.13 -11.16
C THR A 95 -11.37 -18.90 -11.32
N SER A 96 -11.18 -17.87 -10.50
CA SER A 96 -11.99 -16.65 -10.52
C SER A 96 -11.82 -15.88 -11.82
N SER A 97 -12.93 -15.62 -12.54
CA SER A 97 -12.90 -14.84 -13.78
C SER A 97 -12.75 -13.34 -13.57
N PHE A 98 -13.10 -12.85 -12.37
CA PHE A 98 -13.26 -11.43 -12.07
C PHE A 98 -12.17 -10.87 -11.15
N SER A 99 -11.75 -11.62 -10.12
CA SER A 99 -10.69 -11.20 -9.20
C SER A 99 -9.29 -11.54 -9.71
N PRO A 100 -8.29 -10.70 -9.37
CA PRO A 100 -6.88 -11.08 -9.47
C PRO A 100 -6.56 -12.35 -8.67
N VAL A 101 -5.41 -12.95 -8.94
CA VAL A 101 -4.91 -14.08 -8.14
C VAL A 101 -4.29 -13.55 -6.85
N PRO A 102 -4.71 -14.03 -5.67
CA PRO A 102 -4.12 -13.62 -4.40
C PRO A 102 -2.65 -14.05 -4.31
N MET A 103 -1.79 -13.12 -3.87
CA MET A 103 -0.38 -13.46 -3.62
C MET A 103 -0.20 -14.36 -2.40
N ARG A 104 -1.07 -14.20 -1.39
CA ARG A 104 -1.10 -15.01 -0.18
C ARG A 104 -2.54 -15.29 0.18
N VAL A 105 -2.85 -16.57 0.40
CA VAL A 105 -4.15 -17.03 0.90
C VAL A 105 -3.94 -17.51 2.32
N MET A 106 -4.74 -16.99 3.25
CA MET A 106 -4.74 -17.47 4.63
C MET A 106 -5.57 -18.75 4.72
N ASP A 107 -4.90 -19.86 5.02
CA ASP A 107 -5.47 -21.21 5.15
C ASP A 107 -5.59 -21.67 6.62
N GLY A 108 -5.15 -20.84 7.57
CA GLY A 108 -5.18 -21.13 9.00
C GLY A 108 -3.96 -21.92 9.49
N SER A 109 -3.01 -22.22 8.62
CA SER A 109 -1.73 -22.85 8.98
C SER A 109 -0.69 -21.85 9.49
N GLU A 110 -0.96 -20.55 9.37
CA GLU A 110 -0.04 -19.49 9.79
C GLU A 110 0.24 -19.55 11.30
N PRO A 111 1.52 -19.48 11.74
CA PRO A 111 1.87 -19.48 13.15
C PRO A 111 1.40 -18.17 13.80
N GLY A 112 0.42 -18.26 14.71
CA GLY A 112 -0.07 -17.14 15.48
C GLY A 112 -0.91 -17.58 16.67
N ASP A 113 -1.07 -16.69 17.65
CA ASP A 113 -1.80 -16.98 18.90
C ASP A 113 -3.31 -17.20 18.66
N SER A 114 -3.84 -16.74 17.52
CA SER A 114 -5.26 -16.86 17.18
C SER A 114 -5.46 -17.19 15.69
N VAL A 115 -6.45 -18.03 15.40
CA VAL A 115 -6.86 -18.35 14.02
C VAL A 115 -7.23 -17.05 13.28
N PRO A 116 -6.71 -16.83 12.05
CA PRO A 116 -7.05 -15.65 11.28
C PRO A 116 -8.55 -15.57 11.01
N ALA A 117 -9.13 -14.37 11.11
CA ALA A 117 -10.56 -14.18 10.86
C ALA A 117 -10.93 -14.50 9.40
N ALA A 118 -9.96 -14.43 8.49
CA ALA A 118 -10.10 -14.80 7.09
C ALA A 118 -10.75 -16.19 6.91
N VAL A 119 -10.29 -17.18 7.68
CA VAL A 119 -10.75 -18.58 7.62
C VAL A 119 -12.15 -18.74 8.22
N LEU A 120 -12.47 -17.96 9.25
CA LEU A 120 -13.72 -18.07 10.01
C LEU A 120 -14.86 -17.20 9.45
N SER A 121 -14.54 -16.13 8.72
CA SER A 121 -15.50 -15.13 8.26
C SER A 121 -16.53 -15.63 7.26
N GLY A 122 -16.26 -16.75 6.58
CA GLY A 122 -17.05 -17.24 5.46
C GLY A 122 -16.99 -16.34 4.23
N ALA A 123 -16.11 -15.33 4.22
CA ALA A 123 -15.93 -14.45 3.09
C ALA A 123 -15.20 -15.19 1.94
N PRO A 124 -15.54 -14.91 0.67
CA PRO A 124 -14.90 -15.60 -0.45
C PRO A 124 -13.41 -15.26 -0.52
N THR A 125 -12.59 -16.26 -0.85
CA THR A 125 -11.12 -16.12 -0.97
C THR A 125 -10.70 -15.05 -1.97
N GLU A 126 -11.56 -14.76 -2.97
CA GLU A 126 -11.37 -13.68 -3.95
C GLU A 126 -11.15 -12.30 -3.31
N LEU A 127 -11.63 -12.07 -2.08
CA LEU A 127 -11.39 -10.82 -1.37
C LEU A 127 -9.95 -10.66 -0.89
N GLN A 128 -9.29 -11.77 -0.52
CA GLN A 128 -7.89 -11.75 -0.12
C GLN A 128 -6.99 -11.37 -1.29
N ALA A 129 -7.47 -11.57 -2.53
CA ALA A 129 -6.77 -11.17 -3.74
C ALA A 129 -6.85 -9.67 -4.05
N ARG A 130 -7.75 -8.95 -3.37
CA ARG A 130 -7.92 -7.52 -3.60
C ARG A 130 -7.07 -6.72 -2.65
N THR A 131 -6.48 -5.69 -3.20
CA THR A 131 -5.79 -4.67 -2.41
C THR A 131 -6.81 -3.70 -1.81
N VAL A 132 -6.57 -3.32 -0.57
CA VAL A 132 -7.40 -2.41 0.21
C VAL A 132 -6.64 -1.10 0.43
N ARG A 133 -7.32 0.03 0.25
CA ARG A 133 -6.78 1.35 0.54
C ARG A 133 -7.23 1.83 1.90
N ILE A 134 -6.27 2.05 2.80
CA ILE A 134 -6.49 2.68 4.11
C ILE A 134 -6.05 4.13 4.00
N PHE A 135 -7.00 5.06 4.15
CA PHE A 135 -6.75 6.48 3.96
C PHE A 135 -7.68 7.35 4.80
N ARG A 136 -7.28 8.60 5.02
CA ARG A 136 -8.17 9.64 5.56
C ARG A 136 -8.77 10.42 4.37
N PRO A 137 -10.10 10.54 4.25
CA PRO A 137 -10.73 11.26 3.15
C PRO A 137 -10.19 12.69 3.03
N ALA A 138 -9.79 13.07 1.82
CA ALA A 138 -9.35 14.43 1.56
C ALA A 138 -10.50 15.43 1.71
N LYS A 139 -10.19 16.62 2.21
CA LYS A 139 -11.17 17.71 2.29
C LYS A 139 -11.70 18.07 0.91
N THR A 140 -13.03 18.14 0.77
CA THR A 140 -13.69 18.56 -0.46
C THR A 140 -13.32 20.00 -0.80
N ALA A 141 -12.80 20.25 -2.00
CA ALA A 141 -12.35 21.58 -2.41
C ALA A 141 -13.51 22.59 -2.52
N THR A 142 -14.72 22.10 -2.77
CA THR A 142 -15.95 22.89 -2.88
C THR A 142 -16.49 23.39 -1.54
N GLN A 143 -16.09 22.78 -0.41
CA GLN A 143 -16.58 23.13 0.91
C GLN A 143 -15.44 23.50 1.87
N SER A 144 -15.74 24.38 2.82
CA SER A 144 -14.78 24.82 3.83
C SER A 144 -14.82 23.98 5.12
N GLY A 145 -15.83 23.13 5.33
CA GLY A 145 -15.93 22.25 6.49
C GLY A 145 -14.90 21.12 6.50
N ASP A 146 -14.57 20.60 7.68
CA ASP A 146 -13.53 19.56 7.88
C ASP A 146 -14.04 18.27 8.55
N TRP A 147 -15.34 18.19 8.81
CA TRP A 147 -15.94 17.10 9.62
C TRP A 147 -15.63 15.69 9.11
N HIS A 148 -15.66 15.49 7.79
CA HIS A 148 -15.44 14.17 7.18
C HIS A 148 -13.97 13.71 7.20
N GLY A 149 -13.04 14.58 7.57
CA GLY A 149 -11.61 14.33 7.53
C GLY A 149 -11.05 13.68 8.79
N HIS A 150 -11.83 13.41 9.84
CA HIS A 150 -11.26 12.92 11.10
C HIS A 150 -11.08 11.40 11.15
N HIS A 151 -11.95 10.66 10.48
CA HIS A 151 -11.97 9.20 10.52
C HIS A 151 -11.04 8.57 9.48
N TRP A 152 -10.47 7.43 9.84
CA TRP A 152 -9.77 6.57 8.88
C TRP A 152 -10.79 5.74 8.12
N ARG A 153 -10.58 5.59 6.82
CA ARG A 153 -11.47 4.85 5.96
C ARG A 153 -10.70 3.77 5.21
N MET A 154 -11.36 2.63 5.07
CA MET A 154 -10.87 1.49 4.35
C MET A 154 -11.83 1.18 3.21
N ASP A 155 -11.32 1.25 1.98
CA ASP A 155 -12.05 0.94 0.74
C ASP A 155 -11.29 -0.14 -0.04
N TRP A 156 -12.02 -1.00 -0.76
CA TRP A 156 -11.41 -1.96 -1.69
C TRP A 156 -11.05 -1.30 -3.01
N ASP A 157 -9.99 -1.80 -3.65
CA ASP A 157 -9.67 -1.41 -5.01
C ASP A 157 -10.73 -1.91 -6.00
N VAL A 158 -10.83 -1.17 -7.10
CA VAL A 158 -11.80 -1.40 -8.15
C VAL A 158 -11.40 -2.61 -9.00
N LEU A 159 -12.36 -3.50 -9.22
CA LEU A 159 -12.14 -4.67 -10.06
C LEU A 159 -11.95 -4.29 -11.54
N HIS A 160 -10.86 -4.74 -12.16
CA HIS A 160 -10.63 -4.48 -13.59
C HIS A 160 -11.75 -5.01 -14.48
N LYS A 161 -12.28 -6.19 -14.15
CA LYS A 161 -13.39 -6.82 -14.85
C LYS A 161 -14.61 -6.84 -13.94
N GLY A 162 -15.72 -6.22 -14.35
CA GLY A 162 -16.97 -6.28 -13.60
C GLY A 162 -17.20 -5.16 -12.58
N HIS A 163 -16.38 -4.10 -12.57
CA HIS A 163 -16.68 -2.93 -11.74
C HIS A 163 -17.97 -2.23 -12.17
N ARG A 164 -18.03 -1.70 -13.40
CA ARG A 164 -19.24 -1.09 -13.97
C ARG A 164 -19.37 -1.38 -15.45
N TRP A 165 -20.58 -1.69 -15.88
CA TRP A 165 -20.97 -1.76 -17.28
C TRP A 165 -22.39 -1.22 -17.47
N GLU A 166 -22.73 -0.83 -18.68
CA GLU A 166 -24.06 -0.37 -19.02
C GLU A 166 -25.02 -1.55 -19.19
N ASN A 167 -26.19 -1.47 -18.55
CA ASN A 167 -27.28 -2.42 -18.77
C ASN A 167 -27.86 -2.22 -20.18
N PRO A 168 -27.81 -3.23 -21.07
CA PRO A 168 -28.27 -3.08 -22.46
C PRO A 168 -29.76 -2.77 -22.61
N LEU A 169 -30.57 -3.02 -21.58
CA LEU A 169 -32.02 -2.75 -21.62
C LEU A 169 -32.36 -1.31 -21.20
N MET A 170 -31.86 -0.85 -20.05
CA MET A 170 -32.26 0.42 -19.42
C MET A 170 -31.16 1.48 -19.37
N GLY A 171 -29.91 1.15 -19.70
CA GLY A 171 -28.77 2.05 -19.60
C GLY A 171 -28.23 2.28 -18.19
N TRP A 172 -28.72 1.57 -17.17
CA TRP A 172 -28.23 1.70 -15.80
C TRP A 172 -26.83 1.13 -15.62
N GLN A 173 -26.10 1.67 -14.64
CA GLN A 173 -24.77 1.20 -14.27
C GLN A 173 -24.88 -0.09 -13.44
N SER A 174 -24.68 -1.23 -14.10
CA SER A 174 -24.63 -2.55 -13.48
C SER A 174 -23.21 -2.87 -12.97
N SER A 175 -23.10 -3.78 -12.00
CA SER A 175 -21.83 -4.20 -11.41
C SER A 175 -21.90 -5.65 -10.92
N ALA A 176 -20.77 -6.35 -10.95
CA ALA A 176 -20.57 -7.69 -10.37
C ALA A 176 -19.77 -7.61 -9.06
N ASP A 177 -19.31 -6.40 -8.70
CA ASP A 177 -18.48 -6.19 -7.54
C ASP A 177 -19.34 -6.04 -6.28
N PHE A 178 -19.27 -7.04 -5.40
CA PHE A 178 -20.03 -7.06 -4.15
C PHE A 178 -19.47 -6.11 -3.07
N MET A 179 -18.24 -5.61 -3.21
CA MET A 179 -17.63 -4.67 -2.23
C MET A 179 -17.71 -3.20 -2.62
N GLN A 180 -18.18 -2.87 -3.83
CA GLN A 180 -18.19 -1.49 -4.34
C GLN A 180 -18.95 -0.48 -3.44
N GLY A 181 -19.94 -0.96 -2.70
CA GLY A 181 -20.78 -0.15 -1.81
C GLY A 181 -20.30 -0.13 -0.36
N THR A 182 -19.36 -1.01 -0.01
CA THR A 182 -18.92 -1.22 1.36
C THR A 182 -17.76 -0.28 1.69
N ARG A 183 -17.87 0.39 2.83
CA ARG A 183 -16.88 1.37 3.32
C ARG A 183 -16.77 1.19 4.82
N LEU A 184 -15.57 0.91 5.31
CA LEU A 184 -15.35 0.76 6.74
C LEU A 184 -14.68 2.02 7.30
N SER A 185 -15.18 2.47 8.44
CA SER A 185 -14.65 3.63 9.17
C SER A 185 -14.00 3.17 10.46
N PHE A 186 -12.81 3.70 10.74
CA PHE A 186 -11.98 3.38 11.90
C PHE A 186 -11.57 4.67 12.62
N ALA A 187 -11.30 4.54 13.93
CA ALA A 187 -10.83 5.65 14.74
C ALA A 187 -9.33 5.94 14.50
N SER A 188 -8.51 4.89 14.39
CA SER A 188 -7.07 4.99 14.19
C SER A 188 -6.59 4.27 12.91
N LYS A 189 -5.37 4.60 12.48
CA LYS A 189 -4.69 3.93 11.35
C LYS A 189 -4.37 2.49 11.71
N GLU A 190 -3.91 2.29 12.94
CA GLU A 190 -3.46 1.02 13.49
C GLU A 190 -4.62 0.02 13.57
N ASP A 191 -5.82 0.49 13.95
CA ASP A 191 -7.02 -0.37 13.97
C ASP A 191 -7.40 -0.87 12.58
N ALA A 192 -7.35 0.01 11.58
CA ALA A 192 -7.61 -0.36 10.20
C ALA A 192 -6.58 -1.38 9.67
N ILE A 193 -5.30 -1.18 9.99
CA ILE A 193 -4.22 -2.10 9.62
C ILE A 193 -4.42 -3.46 10.29
N ARG A 194 -4.69 -3.49 11.60
CA ARG A 194 -4.94 -4.73 12.33
C ARG A 194 -6.14 -5.48 11.77
N PHE A 195 -7.21 -4.77 11.38
CA PHE A 195 -8.36 -5.39 10.75
C PHE A 195 -8.01 -6.02 9.39
N ALA A 196 -7.30 -5.29 8.53
CA ALA A 196 -6.87 -5.80 7.22
C ALA A 196 -5.96 -7.02 7.37
N GLN A 197 -5.00 -6.98 8.29
CA GLN A 197 -4.10 -8.11 8.58
C GLN A 197 -4.87 -9.33 9.10
N LYS A 198 -5.84 -9.15 10.01
CA LYS A 198 -6.63 -10.26 10.56
C LYS A 198 -7.47 -10.98 9.51
N GLN A 199 -7.90 -10.25 8.48
CA GLN A 199 -8.68 -10.78 7.35
C GLN A 199 -7.81 -11.27 6.19
N GLY A 200 -6.49 -11.05 6.25
CA GLY A 200 -5.59 -11.41 5.16
C GLY A 200 -5.71 -10.54 3.92
N TYR A 201 -6.22 -9.32 4.05
CA TYR A 201 -6.28 -8.37 2.93
C TYR A 201 -4.92 -7.71 2.72
N GLU A 202 -4.47 -7.68 1.47
CA GLU A 202 -3.35 -6.81 1.09
C GLU A 202 -3.79 -5.36 1.23
N TYR A 203 -2.96 -4.50 1.84
CA TYR A 203 -3.33 -3.12 2.08
C TYR A 203 -2.23 -2.14 1.68
N PHE A 204 -2.66 -0.97 1.24
CA PHE A 204 -1.84 0.21 1.02
C PHE A 204 -2.32 1.34 1.92
N VAL A 205 -1.40 1.92 2.70
CA VAL A 205 -1.72 3.06 3.57
C VAL A 205 -1.34 4.37 2.90
N GLN A 206 -2.34 5.22 2.67
CA GLN A 206 -2.16 6.57 2.19
C GLN A 206 -2.21 7.55 3.36
N GLU A 207 -1.09 8.20 3.62
CA GLU A 207 -1.01 9.21 4.69
C GLU A 207 -1.77 10.48 4.30
N PRO A 208 -2.46 11.12 5.27
CA PRO A 208 -3.18 12.36 5.00
C PRO A 208 -2.24 13.50 4.64
N ASN A 209 -2.60 14.24 3.60
CA ASN A 209 -1.93 15.49 3.27
C ASN A 209 -2.54 16.64 4.09
N GLU A 210 -1.90 16.95 5.21
CA GLU A 210 -2.36 18.01 6.11
C GLU A 210 -1.94 19.40 5.61
N ARG A 211 -2.85 20.37 5.76
CA ARG A 211 -2.58 21.75 5.36
C ARG A 211 -1.65 22.40 6.38
N ARG A 212 -0.53 22.94 5.90
CA ARG A 212 0.35 23.78 6.74
C ARG A 212 -0.37 25.07 7.13
N ILE A 213 -0.62 25.26 8.43
CA ILE A 213 -1.18 26.50 8.98
C ILE A 213 -0.10 27.57 8.97
N ILE A 214 -0.27 28.58 8.10
CA ILE A 214 0.63 29.74 8.01
C ILE A 214 -0.03 30.90 8.76
N PRO A 215 0.67 31.59 9.68
CA PRO A 215 0.14 32.78 10.34
C PRO A 215 -0.26 33.84 9.32
N LYS A 216 -1.54 34.23 9.33
CA LYS A 216 -2.10 35.26 8.44
C LYS A 216 -2.52 36.46 9.27
N ALA A 217 -1.75 37.55 9.18
CA ALA A 217 -2.09 38.83 9.82
C ALA A 217 -2.79 39.75 8.82
N TYR A 218 -3.95 40.32 9.18
CA TYR A 218 -4.66 41.27 8.32
C TYR A 218 -3.82 42.53 8.00
N ALA A 219 -3.04 43.01 8.97
CA ALA A 219 -2.11 44.13 8.81
C ALA A 219 -1.09 43.93 7.67
N SER A 220 -0.76 42.68 7.32
CA SER A 220 0.17 42.37 6.23
C SER A 220 -0.32 42.89 4.86
N GLN A 221 -1.62 43.14 4.72
CA GLN A 221 -2.21 43.70 3.51
C GLN A 221 -1.76 45.16 3.27
N PHE A 222 -1.41 45.90 4.32
CA PHE A 222 -1.15 47.35 4.30
C PHE A 222 0.30 47.75 4.64
N VAL A 223 1.27 46.84 4.49
CA VAL A 223 2.69 47.13 4.77
C VAL A 223 3.23 48.19 3.80
N HIS A 224 3.93 49.18 4.34
CA HIS A 224 4.59 50.22 3.56
C HIS A 224 5.73 49.63 2.72
N SER A 225 5.75 49.92 1.41
CA SER A 225 6.86 49.61 0.52
C SER A 225 7.58 50.91 0.17
N PRO A 226 8.88 51.04 0.51
CA PRO A 226 9.63 52.26 0.21
C PRO A 226 9.93 52.43 -1.29
N GLY A 227 9.85 51.35 -2.07
CA GLY A 227 10.04 51.36 -3.52
C GLY A 227 8.74 51.18 -4.31
N LYS A 228 8.87 51.09 -5.64
CA LYS A 228 7.74 50.84 -6.55
C LYS A 228 6.99 49.56 -6.14
N LEU A 229 5.67 49.68 -5.99
CA LEU A 229 4.80 48.57 -5.60
C LEU A 229 4.85 47.45 -6.65
N LYS A 230 4.99 46.19 -6.18
CA LYS A 230 5.00 44.99 -7.04
C LYS A 230 3.60 44.66 -7.58
N GLN A 231 2.57 44.88 -6.78
CA GLN A 231 1.17 44.64 -7.14
C GLN A 231 0.27 45.57 -6.33
N VAL A 232 -0.83 46.02 -6.94
CA VAL A 232 -1.90 46.73 -6.22
C VAL A 232 -2.83 45.67 -5.63
N ARG A 233 -2.93 45.64 -4.30
CA ARG A 233 -3.78 44.68 -3.58
C ARG A 233 -5.22 45.19 -3.56
N THR A 234 -6.14 44.42 -4.14
CA THR A 234 -7.59 44.65 -4.02
C THR A 234 -8.17 43.79 -2.88
N LYS A 235 -9.38 44.14 -2.45
CA LYS A 235 -10.16 43.35 -1.48
C LYS A 235 -10.93 42.24 -2.18
#